data_AF-A0A944XDJ0-F1
#
_entry.id   AF-A0A944XDJ0-F1
#
_cell.length_a   1.000
_cell.length_b   1.000
_cell.length_c   1.000
_cell.angle_alpha   90.00
_cell.angle_beta   90.00
_cell.angle_gamma   90.00
#
_symmetry.space_group_name_H-M   'P 1'
#
loop_
_entity.id
_entity.type
_entity.pdbx_description
1 polymer ?
#
loop_
_entity_poly.entity_id
_entity_poly.type
_entity_poly.pdbx_seq_one_letter_code
_entity_poly.pdbx_strand_id
1 'polypeptide(L)' 'MNKILVLGLGNTLLGDEGVGVRVVELLKERGEYDNVEFMDGGTLSFSLAGAIADSDQLIVIDA' A
#
# COMPACT_ATOMS: atom_id res chain seq x y z
N MET A 1 -5.58 17.95 -7.13
CA MET A 1 -5.72 17.37 -5.77
C MET A 1 -4.45 16.60 -5.48
N ASN A 2 -3.93 16.61 -4.26
CA ASN A 2 -2.71 15.87 -3.92
C ASN A 2 -2.98 14.36 -3.95
N LYS A 3 -2.17 13.60 -4.68
CA LYS A 3 -2.25 12.15 -4.82
C LYS A 3 -1.60 11.47 -3.61
N ILE A 4 -2.37 10.60 -2.94
CA ILE A 4 -1.94 9.83 -1.78
C ILE A 4 -1.74 8.38 -2.21
N LEU A 5 -0.55 7.82 -1.98
CA LEU A 5 -0.29 6.38 -2.11
C LEU A 5 -0.38 5.73 -0.72
N VAL A 6 -1.23 4.72 -0.58
CA VAL A 6 -1.30 3.84 0.58
C VAL A 6 -0.72 2.49 0.20
N LEU A 7 0.43 2.17 0.77
CA LEU A 7 1.25 1.02 0.44
C LEU A 7 1.25 0.02 1.59
N GLY A 8 0.81 -1.20 1.31
CA GLY A 8 0.84 -2.31 2.27
C GLY A 8 2.07 -3.16 2.01
N LEU A 9 2.94 -3.30 3.00
CA LEU A 9 4.11 -4.15 2.95
C LEU A 9 3.90 -5.42 3.77
N GLY A 10 4.72 -6.42 3.48
CA GLY A 10 4.82 -7.63 4.28
C GLY A 10 4.61 -8.92 3.49
N ASN A 11 4.77 -10.04 4.17
CA ASN A 11 4.68 -11.38 3.60
C ASN A 11 3.44 -12.12 4.10
N THR A 12 2.44 -12.26 3.23
CA THR A 12 1.18 -12.94 3.57
C THR A 12 1.32 -14.44 3.86
N LEU A 13 2.49 -15.03 3.59
CA LEU A 13 2.83 -16.41 3.93
C LEU A 13 3.41 -16.56 5.34
N LEU A 14 3.85 -15.47 5.98
CA LEU A 14 4.58 -15.47 7.25
C LEU A 14 3.75 -14.88 8.39
N GLY A 15 2.60 -15.49 8.67
CA GLY A 15 1.81 -15.17 9.87
C GLY A 15 1.37 -13.71 9.94
N ASP A 16 1.81 -13.01 10.99
CA ASP A 16 1.49 -11.61 11.26
C ASP A 16 2.28 -10.62 10.37
N GLU A 17 3.35 -11.06 9.70
CA GLU A 17 4.09 -10.22 8.74
C GLU A 17 3.19 -9.74 7.59
N GLY A 18 2.12 -10.47 7.26
CA GLY A 18 1.19 -10.10 6.18
C GLY A 18 0.20 -8.98 6.52
N VAL A 19 0.22 -8.42 7.73
CA VAL A 19 -0.81 -7.47 8.20
C VAL A 19 -0.90 -6.22 7.31
N GLY A 20 0.24 -5.65 6.87
CA GLY A 20 0.22 -4.46 6.02
C GLY A 20 -0.53 -4.67 4.71
N VAL A 21 -0.26 -5.79 4.03
CA VAL A 21 -0.98 -6.22 2.82
C VAL A 21 -2.49 -6.39 3.11
N ARG A 22 -2.85 -7.10 4.19
CA ARG A 22 -4.27 -7.32 4.55
C ARG A 22 -5.04 -6.04 4.84
N VAL A 23 -4.40 -5.06 5.49
CA VAL A 23 -5.04 -3.76 5.76
C VAL A 23 -5.35 -3.03 4.45
N VAL A 24 -4.42 -3.03 3.49
CA VAL A 24 -4.64 -2.38 2.20
C VAL A 24 -5.72 -3.06 1.38
N GLU A 25 -5.75 -4.39 1.35
CA GLU A 25 -6.84 -5.16 0.72
C GLU A 25 -8.22 -4.74 1.28
N LEU A 26 -8.34 -4.71 2.62
CA LEU A 26 -9.59 -4.33 3.30
C LEU A 26 -9.98 -2.87 3.05
N LEU A 27 -9.03 -1.94 2.98
CA LEU A 27 -9.32 -0.53 2.69
C LEU A 27 -9.83 -0.34 1.27
N LYS A 28 -9.25 -1.09 0.32
CA LYS A 28 -9.66 -1.06 -1.10
C LYS A 28 -11.08 -1.59 -1.29
N GLU A 29 -11.50 -2.59 -0.51
CA GLU A 29 -12.87 -3.11 -0.52
C GLU A 29 -13.91 -2.17 0.08
N ARG A 30 -13.50 -1.28 1.00
CA ARG A 30 -14.42 -0.38 1.72
C ARG A 30 -14.87 0.83 0.92
N GLY A 31 -14.17 1.18 -0.16
CA GLY A 31 -14.58 2.26 -1.04
C GLY A 31 -13.45 2.85 -1.88
N GLU A 32 -13.87 3.65 -2.86
CA GLU A 32 -12.97 4.47 -3.67
C GLU A 32 -12.85 5.86 -3.05
N TYR A 33 -11.63 6.41 -3.07
CA TYR A 33 -11.37 7.77 -2.65
C TYR A 33 -10.70 8.49 -3.83
N ASP A 34 -11.21 9.67 -4.18
CA ASP A 34 -10.84 10.37 -5.42
C ASP A 34 -9.34 10.66 -5.59
N ASN A 35 -8.58 10.72 -4.50
CA ASN A 35 -7.16 11.04 -4.50
C ASN A 35 -6.28 10.02 -3.78
N VAL A 36 -6.80 8.80 -3.51
CA VAL A 36 -6.05 7.74 -2.82
C VAL A 36 -5.87 6.54 -3.74
N GLU A 37 -4.63 6.10 -3.87
CA GLU A 37 -4.26 4.86 -4.55
C GLU A 37 -3.84 3.82 -3.50
N PHE A 38 -4.46 2.63 -3.54
CA PHE A 38 -4.12 1.49 -2.68
C PHE A 38 -3.27 0.48 -3.45
N MET A 39 -2.08 0.17 -2.92
CA MET A 39 -1.11 -0.73 -3.54
C MET A 39 -0.62 -1.81 -2.56
N ASP A 40 -0.67 -3.07 -3.00
CA ASP A 40 0.05 -4.16 -2.37
C ASP A 40 1.52 -4.11 -2.81
N GLY A 41 2.40 -3.83 -1.87
CA GLY A 41 3.84 -3.82 -2.07
C GLY A 41 4.52 -5.13 -1.72
N GLY A 42 3.83 -6.07 -1.05
CA GLY A 42 4.38 -7.34 -0.58
C GLY A 42 5.80 -7.18 -0.01
N THR A 43 6.74 -7.95 -0.56
CA THR A 43 8.19 -7.82 -0.31
C THR A 43 8.93 -7.19 -1.49
N LEU A 44 8.23 -6.46 -2.35
CA LEU A 44 8.77 -5.87 -3.57
C LEU A 44 9.57 -4.61 -3.23
N SER A 45 10.84 -4.57 -3.62
CA SER A 45 11.74 -3.44 -3.34
C SER A 45 11.68 -2.40 -4.47
N PHE A 46 12.61 -2.45 -5.42
CA PHE A 46 12.78 -1.39 -6.43
C PHE A 46 11.59 -1.15 -7.37
N SER A 47 10.67 -2.10 -7.53
CA SER A 47 9.49 -1.92 -8.40
C SER A 47 8.51 -0.87 -7.88
N LEU A 48 8.63 -0.46 -6.60
CA LEU A 48 7.75 0.54 -5.99
C LEU A 48 8.22 1.99 -6.25
N ALA A 49 9.45 2.18 -6.73
CA ALA A 49 10.07 3.50 -6.86
C ALA A 49 9.26 4.47 -7.73
N GLY A 50 8.68 3.98 -8.84
CA GLY A 50 7.84 4.81 -9.72
C GLY A 50 6.56 5.27 -9.02
N ALA A 51 5.84 4.34 -8.40
CA ALA A 51 4.60 4.66 -7.69
C ALA A 51 4.82 5.64 -6.53
N ILE A 52 5.93 5.49 -5.80
CA ILE A 52 6.31 6.41 -4.72
C ILE A 52 6.65 7.80 -5.30
N ALA A 53 7.44 7.87 -6.36
CA ALA A 53 7.84 9.12 -6.99
C ALA A 53 6.66 9.90 -7.61
N ASP A 54 5.64 9.19 -8.08
CA ASP A 54 4.42 9.77 -8.67
C ASP A 54 3.40 10.24 -7.61
N SER A 55 3.63 9.97 -6.32
CA SER A 55 2.73 10.36 -5.22
C SER A 55 3.18 11.65 -4.54
N ASP A 56 2.21 12.50 -4.14
CA ASP A 56 2.50 13.69 -3.34
C ASP A 56 2.65 13.35 -1.85
N GLN A 57 2.02 12.25 -1.42
CA GLN A 57 2.03 11.75 -0.04
C GLN A 57 2.06 10.22 -0.04
N LEU A 58 2.82 9.66 0.89
CA LEU A 58 2.96 8.22 1.08
C LEU A 58 2.55 7.82 2.50
N ILE A 59 1.67 6.82 2.60
CA ILE A 59 1.34 6.11 3.83
C ILE A 59 1.82 4.67 3.65
N VAL A 60 2.69 4.20 4.55
CA VAL A 60 3.16 2.81 4.56
C VAL A 60 2.54 2.09 5.76
N ILE A 61 2.03 0.89 5.50
CA ILE A 61 1.50 -0.02 6.53
C ILE A 61 2.34 -1.28 6.48
N ASP A 62 3.00 -1.60 7.58
CA ASP A 62 3.88 -2.76 7.75
C ASP A 62 3.65 -3.38 9.14
N ALA A 63 4.06 -4.62 9.32
CA ALA A 63 3.88 -5.39 10.57
C ALA A 63 5.07 -5.23 11.53
#